data_AF-A0A661I0T9-F1
#
_entry.id   AF-A0A661I0T9-F1
#
_cell.length_a   1.000
_cell.length_b   1.000
_cell.length_c   1.000
_cell.angle_alpha   90.00
_cell.angle_beta   90.00
_cell.angle_gamma   90.00
#
_symmetry.space_group_name_H-M   'P 1'
#
loop_
_entity.id
_entity.type
_entity.pdbx_description
1 polymer ?
#
loop_
_entity_poly.entity_id
_entity_poly.type
_entity_poly.pdbx_seq_one_letter_code
_entity_poly.pdbx_strand_id
1 'polypeptide(L)' 'MPVNDLTILLVLTFPMFIFTIYPAVKLGDFMEEKYAISETQKRAIVLFVTFLGAFLLALFVKYF' A
#
# COMPACT_ATOMS: atom_id res chain seq x y z
N MET A 1 23.19 4.91 12.15
CA MET A 1 22.49 5.57 11.03
C MET A 1 22.36 7.04 11.38
N PRO A 2 22.95 7.96 10.60
CA PRO A 2 22.76 9.40 10.82
C PRO A 2 21.27 9.73 10.83
N VAL A 3 20.87 10.72 11.63
CA VAL A 3 19.46 11.17 11.80
C VAL A 3 18.76 11.44 10.45
N ASN A 4 19.54 11.82 9.43
CA ASN A 4 19.07 12.01 8.07
C ASN A 4 18.48 10.76 7.41
N ASP A 5 19.05 9.57 7.66
CA ASP A 5 18.57 8.31 7.07
C ASP A 5 17.17 7.94 7.59
N LEU A 6 16.90 8.28 8.86
CA LEU A 6 15.63 8.02 9.53
C LEU A 6 14.53 8.95 8.98
N THR A 7 14.87 10.22 8.72
CA THR A 7 13.99 11.17 8.06
C THR A 7 13.69 10.76 6.62
N ILE A 8 14.71 10.32 5.87
CA ILE A 8 14.53 9.80 4.50
C ILE A 8 13.63 8.56 4.49
N LEU A 9 13.86 7.63 5.42
CA LEU A 9 13.03 6.44 5.57
C LEU A 9 11.57 6.83 5.82
N LEU A 10 11.30 7.75 6.76
CA LEU A 10 9.94 8.23 7.05
C LEU A 10 9.32 8.90 5.83
N VAL A 11 10.03 9.81 5.18
CA VAL A 11 9.54 10.55 4.00
C VAL A 11 9.29 9.61 2.82
N LEU A 12 9.92 8.44 2.75
CA LEU A 12 9.67 7.45 1.69
C LEU A 12 8.57 6.44 2.08
N THR A 13 8.59 5.92 3.31
CA THR A 13 7.58 4.93 3.75
C THR A 13 6.23 5.56 4.02
N PHE A 14 6.17 6.78 4.53
CA PHE A 14 4.92 7.45 4.87
C PHE A 14 4.02 7.71 3.65
N PRO A 15 4.50 8.32 2.54
CA PRO A 15 3.70 8.43 1.32
C PRO A 15 3.39 7.06 0.73
N MET A 16 4.30 6.08 0.77
CA MET A 16 3.97 4.72 0.34
C MET A 16 2.78 4.16 1.13
N PHE A 17 2.77 4.29 2.47
CA PHE A 17 1.66 3.85 3.33
C PHE A 17 0.34 4.55 2.97
N ILE A 18 0.35 5.86 2.76
CA ILE A 18 -0.87 6.63 2.46
C ILE A 18 -1.39 6.30 1.04
N PHE A 19 -0.51 6.17 0.06
CA PHE A 19 -0.93 5.97 -1.34
C PHE A 19 -1.14 4.51 -1.72
N THR A 20 -0.64 3.56 -0.94
CA THR A 20 -0.81 2.13 -1.24
C THR A 20 -1.68 1.42 -0.21
N ILE A 21 -1.39 1.57 1.09
CA ILE A 21 -2.04 0.77 2.15
C ILE A 21 -3.43 1.31 2.47
N TYR A 22 -3.60 2.60 2.68
CA TYR A 22 -4.91 3.20 2.97
C TYR A 22 -5.97 2.90 1.88
N PRO A 23 -5.72 3.13 0.58
CA PRO A 23 -6.69 2.79 -0.46
C PRO A 23 -6.87 1.28 -0.61
N ALA A 24 -5.83 0.46 -0.39
CA ALA A 24 -5.96 -0.99 -0.41
C ALA A 24 -6.90 -1.50 0.70
N VAL A 25 -6.78 -0.96 1.92
CA VAL A 25 -7.67 -1.29 3.05
C VAL A 25 -9.10 -0.88 2.74
N LYS A 26 -9.32 0.36 2.28
CA LYS A 26 -10.65 0.85 1.91
C LYS A 26 -11.28 0.02 0.78
N LEU A 27 -10.47 -0.45 -0.17
CA LEU A 27 -10.93 -1.34 -1.24
C LEU A 27 -11.26 -2.74 -0.71
N GLY A 28 -10.47 -3.26 0.24
CA GLY A 28 -10.77 -4.50 0.95
C GLY A 28 -12.09 -4.43 1.73
N ASP A 29 -12.31 -3.33 2.47
CA ASP A 29 -13.57 -3.07 3.20
C ASP A 29 -14.77 -3.00 2.25
N PHE A 30 -14.63 -2.28 1.13
CA PHE A 30 -15.68 -2.18 0.11
C PHE A 30 -16.02 -3.55 -0.51
N MET A 31 -15.01 -4.38 -0.75
CA MET A 31 -15.22 -5.72 -1.30
C MET A 31 -15.87 -6.65 -0.27
N GLU A 32 -15.55 -6.50 1.01
CA GLU A 32 -16.20 -7.21 2.12
C GLU A 32 -17.69 -6.86 2.21
N GLU A 33 -18.04 -5.58 2.23
CA GLU A 33 -19.44 -5.16 2.28
C GLU A 33 -20.24 -5.59 1.05
N LYS A 34 -19.63 -5.52 -0.15
CA LYS A 34 -20.35 -5.74 -1.41
C LYS A 34 -20.43 -7.20 -1.84
N TYR A 35 -19.42 -8.00 -1.51
CA TYR A 35 -19.30 -9.39 -1.96
C TYR A 35 -19.26 -10.40 -0.81
N ALA A 36 -19.41 -9.96 0.44
CA ALA A 36 -19.36 -10.80 1.64
C ALA A 36 -18.11 -11.71 1.68
N ILE A 37 -16.96 -11.17 1.25
CA ILE A 37 -15.70 -11.92 1.23
C ILE A 37 -15.19 -12.18 2.64
N SER A 38 -14.51 -13.32 2.81
CA SER A 38 -13.90 -13.68 4.09
C SER A 38 -12.73 -12.75 4.47
N GLU A 39 -12.44 -12.66 5.76
CA GLU A 39 -11.34 -11.84 6.28
C GLU A 39 -9.96 -12.26 5.72
N THR A 40 -9.78 -13.54 5.43
CA THR A 40 -8.60 -14.07 4.74
C THR A 40 -8.47 -13.50 3.32
N GLN A 41 -9.58 -13.43 2.57
CA GLN A 41 -9.60 -12.86 1.22
C GLN A 41 -9.38 -11.35 1.24
N LYS A 42 -9.96 -10.65 2.22
CA LYS A 42 -9.72 -9.22 2.44
C LYS A 42 -8.23 -8.93 2.68
N ARG A 43 -7.57 -9.68 3.58
CA ARG A 43 -6.13 -9.55 3.81
C ARG A 43 -5.31 -9.83 2.55
N ALA A 44 -5.68 -10.86 1.79
CA ALA A 44 -5.01 -11.16 0.53
C ALA A 44 -5.14 -10.02 -0.49
N ILE A 45 -6.33 -9.41 -0.61
CA ILE A 45 -6.58 -8.26 -1.49
C ILE A 45 -5.74 -7.06 -1.04
N VAL A 46 -5.73 -6.75 0.26
CA VAL A 46 -4.95 -5.61 0.79
C VAL A 46 -3.46 -5.79 0.50
N LEU A 47 -2.90 -6.97 0.76
CA LEU A 47 -1.50 -7.28 0.48
C LEU A 47 -1.19 -7.20 -1.02
N PHE A 48 -2.06 -7.76 -1.86
CA PHE A 48 -1.87 -7.77 -3.31
C PHE A 48 -1.93 -6.35 -3.89
N VAL A 49 -2.93 -5.55 -3.51
CA VAL A 49 -3.09 -4.16 -3.98
C VAL A 49 -1.96 -3.29 -3.46
N THR A 50 -1.51 -3.48 -2.21
CA THR A 50 -0.35 -2.75 -1.67
C THR A 50 0.92 -3.07 -2.45
N PHE A 51 1.19 -4.36 -2.69
CA PHE A 51 2.36 -4.78 -3.47
C PHE A 51 2.31 -4.22 -4.89
N LEU A 52 1.14 -4.30 -5.55
CA LEU A 52 0.97 -3.83 -6.91
C LEU A 52 1.07 -2.31 -7.02
N GLY A 53 0.54 -1.58 -6.03
CA GLY A 53 0.69 -0.14 -5.91
C GLY A 53 2.15 0.27 -5.66
N ALA A 54 2.86 -0.42 -4.77
CA ALA A 54 4.29 -0.18 -4.52
C ALA A 54 5.13 -0.50 -5.76
N PHE A 55 4.81 -1.58 -6.47
CA PHE A 55 5.47 -1.95 -7.73
C PHE A 55 5.25 -0.90 -8.82
N LEU A 56 4.01 -0.41 -8.97
CA LEU A 56 3.69 0.66 -9.91
C LEU A 56 4.41 1.97 -9.55
N LEU A 57 4.44 2.36 -8.27
CA LEU A 57 5.18 3.54 -7.83
C LEU A 57 6.69 3.38 -8.05
N ALA A 58 7.26 2.21 -7.80
CA ALA A 58 8.67 1.93 -8.06
C ALA A 58 8.99 2.01 -9.56
N LEU A 59 8.10 1.51 -10.42
CA LEU A 59 8.23 1.66 -11.87
C LEU A 59 8.09 3.13 -12.27
N PHE A 60 7.13 3.86 -11.71
CA PHE A 60 6.92 5.28 -12.01
C PHE A 60 8.18 6.10 -11.68
N VAL A 61 8.73 5.95 -10.48
CA VAL A 61 9.98 6.62 -10.07
C VAL A 61 11.18 6.22 -10.92
N LYS A 62 11.21 4.99 -11.46
CA LYS A 62 12.35 4.51 -12.25
C LYS A 62 12.30 5.00 -13.71
N TYR A 63 11.12 5.16 -14.29
CA TYR A 63 10.94 5.41 -15.72
C TYR A 63 10.41 6.81 -16.05
N PHE A 64 9.98 7.58 -15.05
CA PHE A 64 9.43 8.93 -15.18
C PHE A 64 10.16 9.89 -14.23
#